data_AF-A0A1V5J1K8-F1
#
_entry.id   AF-A0A1V5J1K8-F1
#
_cell.length_a   1.000
_cell.length_b   1.000
_cell.length_c   1.000
_cell.angle_alpha   90.00
_cell.angle_beta   90.00
_cell.angle_gamma   90.00
#
_symmetry.space_group_name_H-M   'P 1'
#
loop_
_entity.id
_entity.type
_entity.pdbx_description
1 polymer ?
#
loop_
_entity_poly.entity_id
_entity_poly.type
_entity_poly.pdbx_seq_one_letter_code
_entity_poly.pdbx_strand_id
1 'polypeptide(L)'
;MKCNIKGCYVTSLIVACLLCMTILASSVTAGAATSGAVTAVASSAKASAIKFAEDNAGITVDIAKSLWEYAEIGLAEYKSYVKARDVLAGAGFVIKQSAAGIPTCLVATWGSGQPVLGIYEDIDALPGVGHGCGHNLNTAAGVVAAMAIKSAMELHQIPGTIKVFLNPAEEIWDVAPLVAAAGYYDDVDVLLSFHAGTENVSEFGSTMAMDHVEYRFKGKAAHASAAPEKGLSALDAVEIMNIAVNFLREHLIQEMRIHYVITDGGAAPNIVPATAASRYFIRAPKYPDVAYARKRIDDCAKAAALATGTELVIGFSSGIYNKVPNKALALLAAEAIESVAPAQFTDGQIAQMKALGISGIPDKDIKEPTGSQSFGSNPIGDVTWKTPSTTLGVATWAPGTAGHSVEAAVQSGAVYGFEGAVQASKALAAMGIELLTNPESLAAVKSEFAERMKGMPPYEGKAMIPEVAYPEAPGFTVSAVDGMVSVKAAETAFAEAAGDVIVISSMQGDELAAYTLSAQAAAQPEYAFKIPGGVGAGQRLKITFIDASDDSDAWFYGYVHAQ
;
A
#
# COMPACT_ATOMS: atom_id res chain seq x y z
N MET A 1 -75.04 55.51 16.63
CA MET A 1 -75.11 56.69 15.73
C MET A 1 -73.70 56.93 15.18
N LYS A 2 -73.48 56.71 13.87
CA LYS A 2 -72.25 56.99 13.09
C LYS A 2 -70.98 56.21 13.56
N CYS A 3 -70.04 55.78 12.72
CA CYS A 3 -69.54 56.33 11.48
C CYS A 3 -68.93 55.25 10.57
N ASN A 4 -68.97 55.54 9.28
CA ASN A 4 -68.47 54.80 8.13
C ASN A 4 -66.98 55.16 7.90
N ILE A 5 -66.11 54.19 7.63
CA ILE A 5 -64.83 54.43 6.92
C ILE A 5 -64.63 53.32 5.90
N LYS A 6 -64.78 53.69 4.63
CA LYS A 6 -64.31 52.97 3.44
C LYS A 6 -62.84 53.32 3.19
N GLY A 7 -62.10 52.39 2.59
CA GLY A 7 -61.01 52.70 1.65
C GLY A 7 -59.61 52.27 2.09
N CYS A 8 -58.84 51.74 1.11
CA CYS A 8 -57.40 51.44 1.13
C CYS A 8 -56.92 50.09 1.69
N TYR A 9 -57.22 48.96 1.03
CA TYR A 9 -56.48 47.70 1.30
C TYR A 9 -56.28 46.73 0.11
N VAL A 10 -56.40 47.17 -1.15
CA VAL A 10 -56.32 46.22 -2.29
C VAL A 10 -55.10 46.40 -3.21
N THR A 11 -54.35 47.51 -3.11
CA THR A 11 -53.21 47.77 -4.01
C THR A 11 -51.83 47.40 -3.46
N SER A 12 -51.65 47.22 -2.15
CA SER A 12 -50.33 46.89 -1.57
C SER A 12 -50.02 45.38 -1.48
N LEU A 13 -51.03 44.50 -1.53
CA LEU A 13 -50.81 43.05 -1.42
C LEU A 13 -50.36 42.41 -2.75
N ILE A 14 -50.76 42.97 -3.89
CA ILE A 14 -50.42 42.43 -5.22
C ILE A 14 -48.96 42.76 -5.58
N VAL A 15 -48.45 43.93 -5.20
CA VAL A 15 -47.05 44.32 -5.45
C VAL A 15 -46.06 43.52 -4.60
N ALA A 16 -46.43 43.15 -3.36
CA ALA A 16 -45.60 42.32 -2.49
C ALA A 16 -45.50 40.86 -2.94
N CYS A 17 -46.59 40.26 -3.46
CA CYS A 17 -46.56 38.90 -4.02
C CYS A 17 -45.77 38.80 -5.33
N LEU A 18 -45.84 39.82 -6.20
CA LEU A 18 -45.06 39.87 -7.45
C LEU A 18 -43.55 40.12 -7.20
N LEU A 19 -43.19 40.84 -6.13
CA LEU A 19 -41.78 40.97 -5.71
C LEU A 19 -41.23 39.68 -5.07
N CYS A 20 -42.01 38.97 -4.25
CA CYS A 20 -41.57 37.68 -3.69
C CYS A 20 -41.45 36.58 -4.74
N MET A 21 -42.35 36.52 -5.73
CA MET A 21 -42.25 35.54 -6.83
C MET A 21 -41.08 35.83 -7.78
N THR A 22 -40.73 37.09 -8.03
CA THR A 22 -39.55 37.44 -8.83
C THR A 22 -38.24 37.18 -8.08
N ILE A 23 -38.17 37.40 -6.77
CA ILE A 23 -36.98 37.08 -5.96
C ILE A 23 -36.77 35.55 -5.87
N LEU A 24 -37.83 34.75 -5.68
CA LEU A 24 -37.74 33.28 -5.69
C LEU A 24 -37.37 32.73 -7.09
N ALA A 25 -37.93 33.27 -8.17
CA ALA A 25 -37.56 32.88 -9.53
C ALA A 25 -36.10 33.27 -9.89
N SER A 26 -35.60 34.38 -9.35
CA SER A 26 -34.21 34.83 -9.52
C SER A 26 -33.23 33.95 -8.75
N SER A 27 -33.57 33.50 -7.53
CA SER A 27 -32.71 32.60 -6.75
C SER A 27 -32.67 31.17 -7.31
N VAL A 28 -33.77 30.69 -7.90
CA VAL A 28 -33.82 29.35 -8.52
C VAL A 28 -33.09 29.34 -9.86
N THR A 29 -33.18 30.41 -10.65
CA THR A 29 -32.42 30.54 -11.92
C THR A 29 -30.94 30.79 -11.67
N ALA A 30 -30.57 31.56 -10.65
CA ALA A 30 -29.18 31.73 -10.23
C ALA A 30 -28.59 30.40 -9.73
N GLY A 31 -29.31 29.65 -8.90
CA GLY A 31 -28.91 28.32 -8.41
C GLY A 31 -28.71 27.29 -9.52
N ALA A 32 -29.61 27.26 -10.51
CA ALA A 32 -29.51 26.39 -11.69
C ALA A 32 -28.39 26.80 -12.65
N ALA A 33 -28.12 28.10 -12.79
CA ALA A 33 -27.00 28.61 -13.59
C ALA A 33 -25.65 28.32 -12.93
N THR A 34 -25.56 28.44 -11.60
CA THR A 34 -24.35 28.06 -10.84
C THR A 34 -24.14 26.55 -10.82
N SER A 35 -25.20 25.74 -10.69
CA SER A 35 -25.06 24.28 -10.76
C SER A 35 -24.63 23.84 -12.16
N GLY A 36 -25.23 24.39 -13.21
CA GLY A 36 -24.84 24.09 -14.60
C GLY A 36 -23.39 24.49 -14.94
N ALA A 37 -22.91 25.62 -14.41
CA ALA A 37 -21.51 26.04 -14.58
C ALA A 37 -20.52 25.12 -13.84
N VAL A 38 -20.84 24.70 -12.61
CA VAL A 38 -20.03 23.75 -11.84
C VAL A 38 -19.97 22.38 -12.52
N THR A 39 -21.09 21.87 -13.02
CA THR A 39 -21.13 20.60 -13.78
C THR A 39 -20.34 20.68 -15.09
N ALA A 40 -20.35 21.83 -15.77
CA ALA A 40 -19.56 22.05 -16.98
C ALA A 40 -18.05 22.07 -16.70
N VAL A 41 -17.61 22.72 -15.61
CA VAL A 41 -16.20 22.73 -15.18
C VAL A 41 -15.74 21.31 -14.80
N ALA A 42 -16.54 20.56 -14.03
CA ALA A 42 -16.23 19.18 -13.65
C ALA A 42 -16.08 18.25 -14.88
N SER A 43 -16.98 18.38 -15.85
CA SER A 43 -16.92 17.61 -17.11
C SER A 43 -15.68 17.97 -17.94
N SER A 44 -15.35 19.27 -18.03
CA SER A 44 -14.16 19.72 -18.75
C SER A 44 -12.87 19.30 -18.06
N ALA A 45 -12.82 19.35 -16.73
CA ALA A 45 -11.66 18.92 -15.95
C ALA A 45 -11.41 17.41 -16.09
N LYS A 46 -12.48 16.62 -16.04
CA LYS A 46 -12.42 15.17 -16.27
C LYS A 46 -11.84 14.85 -17.64
N ALA A 47 -12.33 15.54 -18.68
CA ALA A 47 -11.81 15.39 -20.04
C ALA A 47 -10.33 15.81 -20.16
N SER A 48 -9.92 16.91 -19.52
CA SER A 48 -8.51 17.35 -19.50
C SER A 48 -7.60 16.35 -18.80
N ALA A 49 -8.04 15.75 -17.68
CA ALA A 49 -7.26 14.75 -16.96
C ALA A 49 -7.08 13.47 -17.78
N ILE A 50 -8.17 12.95 -18.36
CA ILE A 50 -8.12 11.79 -19.27
C ILE A 50 -7.18 12.06 -20.44
N LYS A 51 -7.31 13.22 -21.08
CA LYS A 51 -6.45 13.61 -22.20
C LYS A 51 -4.98 13.72 -21.79
N PHE A 52 -4.68 14.27 -20.61
CA PHE A 52 -3.31 14.34 -20.13
C PHE A 52 -2.71 12.94 -19.96
N ALA A 53 -3.44 12.02 -19.33
CA ALA A 53 -2.98 10.64 -19.15
C ALA A 53 -2.77 9.92 -20.50
N GLU A 54 -3.62 10.19 -21.51
CA GLU A 54 -3.47 9.67 -22.86
C GLU A 54 -2.25 10.26 -23.59
N ASP A 55 -2.13 11.59 -23.62
CA ASP A 55 -1.01 12.29 -24.29
C ASP A 55 0.35 11.94 -23.66
N ASN A 56 0.36 11.56 -22.37
CA ASN A 56 1.55 11.16 -21.63
C ASN A 56 1.64 9.65 -21.37
N ALA A 57 0.95 8.83 -22.17
CA ALA A 57 1.01 7.37 -22.06
C ALA A 57 2.45 6.81 -22.06
N GLY A 58 3.37 7.49 -22.75
CA GLY A 58 4.79 7.15 -22.75
C GLY A 58 5.43 7.12 -21.36
N ILE A 59 4.98 7.98 -20.43
CA ILE A 59 5.46 7.98 -19.04
C ILE A 59 4.97 6.72 -18.31
N THR A 60 3.71 6.33 -18.51
CA THR A 60 3.16 5.08 -17.96
C THR A 60 3.99 3.88 -18.41
N VAL A 61 4.25 3.79 -19.73
CA VAL A 61 5.04 2.68 -20.30
C VAL A 61 6.47 2.68 -19.77
N ASP A 62 7.10 3.85 -19.66
CA ASP A 62 8.47 3.99 -19.17
C ASP A 62 8.63 3.55 -17.70
N ILE A 63 7.72 3.96 -16.81
CA ILE A 63 7.70 3.50 -15.41
C ILE A 63 7.44 1.99 -15.37
N ALA A 64 6.37 1.54 -16.01
CA ALA A 64 5.95 0.13 -15.98
C ALA A 64 7.04 -0.80 -16.49
N LYS A 65 7.71 -0.42 -17.58
CA LYS A 65 8.81 -1.19 -18.15
C LYS A 65 10.06 -1.16 -17.27
N SER A 66 10.43 0.00 -16.73
CA SER A 66 11.59 0.12 -15.85
C SER A 66 11.46 -0.78 -14.61
N LEU A 67 10.32 -0.68 -13.91
CA LEU A 67 10.03 -1.50 -12.74
C LEU A 67 10.00 -2.99 -13.12
N TRP A 68 9.38 -3.33 -14.25
CA TRP A 68 9.38 -4.71 -14.76
C TRP A 68 10.78 -5.28 -14.98
N GLU A 69 11.70 -4.48 -15.56
CA GLU A 69 13.09 -4.88 -15.79
C GLU A 69 13.90 -4.98 -14.49
N TYR A 70 13.58 -4.15 -13.49
CA TYR A 70 14.23 -4.22 -12.18
C TYR A 70 13.78 -5.44 -11.37
N ALA A 71 12.48 -5.74 -11.39
CA ALA A 71 11.86 -6.88 -10.73
C ALA A 71 12.33 -7.06 -9.27
N GLU A 72 12.43 -5.96 -8.54
CA GLU A 72 12.95 -5.94 -7.18
C GLU A 72 11.89 -6.41 -6.18
N ILE A 73 12.27 -7.35 -5.32
CA ILE A 73 11.38 -7.96 -4.34
C ILE A 73 11.17 -7.06 -3.10
N GLY A 74 10.19 -7.43 -2.29
CA GLY A 74 9.90 -6.82 -0.98
C GLY A 74 11.13 -6.36 -0.19
N LEU A 75 11.16 -5.06 0.15
CA LEU A 75 12.22 -4.32 0.87
C LEU A 75 13.50 -4.02 0.07
N ALA A 76 13.63 -4.58 -1.14
CA ALA A 76 14.78 -4.40 -2.02
C ALA A 76 14.47 -3.49 -3.22
N GLU A 77 13.32 -2.79 -3.23
CA GLU A 77 12.75 -2.04 -4.36
C GLU A 77 13.45 -0.70 -4.62
N TYR A 78 14.78 -0.67 -4.53
CA TYR A 78 15.56 0.55 -4.53
C TYR A 78 15.50 1.31 -5.86
N LYS A 79 15.72 0.64 -6.99
CA LYS A 79 15.67 1.27 -8.32
C LYS A 79 14.25 1.65 -8.69
N SER A 80 13.29 0.80 -8.32
CA SER A 80 11.86 1.00 -8.53
C SER A 80 11.38 2.23 -7.75
N TYR A 81 11.76 2.32 -6.48
CA TYR A 81 11.54 3.48 -5.61
C TYR A 81 12.11 4.76 -6.22
N VAL A 82 13.40 4.75 -6.61
CA VAL A 82 14.06 5.91 -7.22
C VAL A 82 13.33 6.35 -8.50
N LYS A 83 13.00 5.40 -9.37
CA LYS A 83 12.30 5.68 -10.63
C LYS A 83 10.98 6.41 -10.38
N ALA A 84 10.15 5.91 -9.47
CA ALA A 84 8.85 6.51 -9.20
C ALA A 84 8.97 7.83 -8.43
N ARG A 85 9.90 7.91 -7.46
CA ARG A 85 10.24 9.14 -6.72
C ARG A 85 10.60 10.27 -7.68
N ASP A 86 11.54 10.03 -8.60
CA ASP A 86 12.08 11.05 -9.48
C ASP A 86 11.04 11.57 -10.47
N VAL A 87 10.15 10.69 -10.95
CA VAL A 87 9.01 11.12 -11.79
C VAL A 87 8.05 12.02 -11.01
N LEU A 88 7.69 11.64 -9.77
CA LEU A 88 6.79 12.45 -8.92
C LEU A 88 7.43 13.79 -8.54
N ALA A 89 8.71 13.80 -8.14
CA ALA A 89 9.46 15.00 -7.81
C ALA A 89 9.58 15.92 -9.04
N GLY A 90 9.91 15.37 -10.20
CA GLY A 90 9.95 16.10 -11.47
C GLY A 90 8.59 16.68 -11.89
N ALA A 91 7.49 16.06 -11.46
CA ALA A 91 6.13 16.58 -11.63
C ALA A 91 5.74 17.65 -10.59
N GLY A 92 6.63 17.98 -9.65
CA GLY A 92 6.46 19.02 -8.64
C GLY A 92 5.80 18.55 -7.34
N PHE A 93 5.71 17.25 -7.08
CA PHE A 93 5.26 16.74 -5.79
C PHE A 93 6.38 16.86 -4.74
N VAL A 94 6.00 17.23 -3.52
CA VAL A 94 6.90 17.21 -2.35
C VAL A 94 6.99 15.77 -1.85
N ILE A 95 8.20 15.21 -1.82
CA ILE A 95 8.42 13.82 -1.45
C ILE A 95 8.74 13.70 0.04
N LYS A 96 7.91 12.98 0.80
CA LYS A 96 8.31 12.43 2.09
C LYS A 96 8.92 11.04 1.88
N GLN A 97 10.24 10.99 1.92
CA GLN A 97 11.00 9.75 1.85
C GLN A 97 10.95 8.96 3.17
N SER A 98 11.24 7.67 3.07
CA SER A 98 11.29 6.71 4.18
C SER A 98 10.08 6.78 5.13
N ALA A 99 8.88 6.91 4.54
CA ALA A 99 7.64 7.04 5.30
C ALA A 99 7.44 5.83 6.23
N ALA A 100 6.88 6.09 7.41
CA ALA A 100 6.71 5.11 8.49
C ALA A 100 8.01 4.41 8.95
N GLY A 101 9.18 5.02 8.68
CA GLY A 101 10.47 4.42 8.98
C GLY A 101 10.82 3.24 8.07
N ILE A 102 10.32 3.22 6.84
CA ILE A 102 10.56 2.16 5.88
C ILE A 102 11.32 2.74 4.69
N PRO A 103 12.58 2.32 4.46
CA PRO A 103 13.47 2.95 3.48
C PRO A 103 12.88 3.21 2.09
N THR A 104 12.25 2.19 1.49
CA THR A 104 11.66 2.23 0.14
C THR A 104 10.17 2.63 0.12
N CYS A 105 9.65 3.20 1.21
CA CYS A 105 8.30 3.76 1.26
C CYS A 105 8.34 5.28 1.09
N LEU A 106 7.46 5.83 0.25
CA LEU A 106 7.30 7.29 0.11
C LEU A 106 5.85 7.75 0.13
N VAL A 107 5.67 9.01 0.51
CA VAL A 107 4.43 9.76 0.34
C VAL A 107 4.74 11.04 -0.42
N ALA A 108 4.22 11.17 -1.64
CA ALA A 108 4.36 12.37 -2.46
C ALA A 108 3.12 13.24 -2.34
N THR A 109 3.26 14.52 -2.02
CA THR A 109 2.13 15.45 -1.80
C THR A 109 2.18 16.62 -2.79
N TRP A 110 1.03 16.98 -3.36
CA TRP A 110 0.87 18.20 -4.15
C TRP A 110 -0.45 18.90 -3.81
N GLY A 111 -0.46 20.23 -3.88
CA GLY A 111 -1.63 21.05 -3.60
C GLY A 111 -1.78 21.39 -2.12
N SER A 112 -2.96 21.88 -1.75
CA SER A 112 -3.25 22.28 -0.37
C SER A 112 -4.75 22.34 -0.11
N GLY A 113 -5.14 22.21 1.15
CA GLY A 113 -6.55 22.27 1.54
C GLY A 113 -7.31 20.97 1.24
N GLN A 114 -8.61 21.10 1.07
CA GLN A 114 -9.56 19.99 1.02
C GLN A 114 -10.32 19.98 -0.32
N PRO A 115 -10.76 18.81 -0.80
CA PRO A 115 -10.53 17.49 -0.20
C PRO A 115 -9.11 16.96 -0.44
N VAL A 116 -8.70 15.97 0.35
CA VAL A 116 -7.44 15.24 0.22
C VAL A 116 -7.70 13.90 -0.48
N LEU A 117 -7.29 13.81 -1.73
CA LEU A 117 -7.37 12.61 -2.56
C LEU A 117 -6.07 11.80 -2.43
N GLY A 118 -6.19 10.54 -2.00
CA GLY A 118 -5.10 9.57 -2.00
C GLY A 118 -5.05 8.73 -3.27
N ILE A 119 -3.85 8.42 -3.74
CA ILE A 119 -3.57 7.36 -4.72
C ILE A 119 -2.59 6.40 -4.05
N TYR A 120 -2.92 5.12 -3.99
CA TYR A 120 -2.12 4.08 -3.36
C TYR A 120 -1.73 3.05 -4.39
N GLU A 121 -0.44 2.72 -4.48
CA GLU A 121 0.04 1.63 -5.31
C GLU A 121 1.18 0.88 -4.62
N ASP A 122 1.22 -0.43 -4.83
CA ASP A 122 2.35 -1.29 -4.43
C ASP A 122 3.40 -1.33 -5.55
N ILE A 123 4.67 -1.51 -5.17
CA ILE A 123 5.81 -1.40 -6.09
C ILE A 123 6.68 -2.66 -6.20
N ASP A 124 6.52 -3.63 -5.30
CA ASP A 124 7.38 -4.81 -5.23
C ASP A 124 7.09 -5.88 -6.27
N ALA A 125 8.11 -6.66 -6.60
CA ALA A 125 8.02 -7.87 -7.40
C ALA A 125 8.01 -9.13 -6.53
N LEU A 126 7.69 -10.27 -7.16
CA LEU A 126 7.67 -11.57 -6.51
C LEU A 126 8.98 -12.35 -6.73
N PRO A 127 9.48 -13.08 -5.72
CA PRO A 127 10.64 -13.95 -5.86
C PRO A 127 10.45 -15.00 -6.97
N GLY A 128 11.37 -15.04 -7.93
CA GLY A 128 11.42 -16.06 -8.98
C GLY A 128 10.45 -15.89 -10.15
N VAL A 129 9.45 -15.00 -10.05
CA VAL A 129 8.49 -14.73 -11.14
C VAL A 129 8.47 -13.26 -11.59
N GLY A 130 9.10 -12.35 -10.87
CA GLY A 130 9.10 -10.92 -11.21
C GLY A 130 7.73 -10.28 -10.92
N HIS A 131 7.29 -9.33 -11.74
CA HIS A 131 5.98 -8.66 -11.55
C HIS A 131 4.78 -9.51 -11.98
N GLY A 132 4.69 -10.73 -11.44
CA GLY A 132 3.55 -11.65 -11.63
C GLY A 132 2.25 -11.18 -10.97
N CYS A 133 2.31 -10.19 -10.06
CA CYS A 133 1.14 -9.51 -9.49
C CYS A 133 0.79 -8.20 -10.23
N GLY A 134 1.69 -7.70 -11.08
CA GLY A 134 1.49 -6.50 -11.90
C GLY A 134 1.75 -5.17 -11.19
N HIS A 135 2.44 -5.15 -10.04
CA HIS A 135 2.73 -3.92 -9.28
C HIS A 135 3.49 -2.86 -10.09
N ASN A 136 4.26 -3.25 -11.12
CA ASN A 136 4.86 -2.31 -12.06
C ASN A 136 3.80 -1.52 -12.86
N LEU A 137 2.71 -2.16 -13.25
CA LEU A 137 1.57 -1.54 -13.93
C LEU A 137 0.78 -0.67 -12.95
N ASN A 138 0.55 -1.17 -11.73
CA ASN A 138 -0.17 -0.48 -10.66
C ASN A 138 0.49 0.87 -10.37
N THR A 139 1.77 0.85 -9.97
CA THR A 139 2.58 2.05 -9.70
C THR A 139 2.60 3.01 -10.89
N ALA A 140 2.82 2.50 -12.11
CA ALA A 140 2.86 3.37 -13.29
C ALA A 140 1.53 4.09 -13.54
N ALA A 141 0.41 3.39 -13.43
CA ALA A 141 -0.91 3.97 -13.65
C ALA A 141 -1.25 5.00 -12.57
N GLY A 142 -1.02 4.69 -11.30
CA GLY A 142 -1.27 5.60 -10.18
C GLY A 142 -0.44 6.87 -10.23
N VAL A 143 0.86 6.77 -10.54
CA VAL A 143 1.74 7.95 -10.69
C VAL A 143 1.24 8.87 -11.82
N VAL A 144 0.93 8.33 -12.99
CA VAL A 144 0.46 9.14 -14.12
C VAL A 144 -0.95 9.68 -13.86
N ALA A 145 -1.81 8.95 -13.16
CA ALA A 145 -3.12 9.46 -12.74
C ALA A 145 -2.98 10.67 -11.81
N ALA A 146 -2.05 10.63 -10.84
CA ALA A 146 -1.77 11.76 -9.96
C ALA A 146 -1.31 13.00 -10.74
N MET A 147 -0.43 12.82 -11.72
CA MET A 147 0.04 13.89 -12.61
C MET A 147 -1.10 14.46 -13.46
N ALA A 148 -1.98 13.60 -13.97
CA ALA A 148 -3.13 13.99 -14.77
C ALA A 148 -4.16 14.80 -13.97
N ILE A 149 -4.46 14.35 -12.74
CA ILE A 149 -5.35 15.05 -11.82
C ILE A 149 -4.76 16.41 -11.46
N LYS A 150 -3.46 16.47 -11.09
CA LYS A 150 -2.74 17.72 -10.84
C LYS A 150 -2.89 18.70 -12.00
N SER A 151 -2.60 18.25 -13.22
CA SER A 151 -2.66 19.08 -14.43
C SER A 151 -4.07 19.66 -14.65
N ALA A 152 -5.11 18.84 -14.48
CA ALA A 152 -6.49 19.30 -14.57
C ALA A 152 -6.86 20.26 -13.43
N MET A 153 -6.39 20.02 -12.20
CA MET A 153 -6.61 20.94 -11.07
C MET A 153 -5.97 22.31 -11.33
N GLU A 154 -4.75 22.36 -11.85
CA GLU A 154 -4.08 23.61 -12.22
C GLU A 154 -4.84 24.34 -13.33
N LEU A 155 -5.22 23.62 -14.39
CA LEU A 155 -5.89 24.20 -15.56
C LEU A 155 -7.28 24.77 -15.22
N HIS A 156 -8.03 24.07 -14.35
CA HIS A 156 -9.42 24.40 -14.01
C HIS A 156 -9.58 25.07 -12.64
N GLN A 157 -8.46 25.37 -11.97
CA GLN A 157 -8.42 26.00 -10.66
C GLN A 157 -9.20 25.22 -9.59
N ILE A 158 -9.11 23.89 -9.62
CA ILE A 158 -9.79 23.01 -8.66
C ILE A 158 -8.96 22.98 -7.36
N PRO A 159 -9.53 23.35 -6.21
CA PRO A 159 -8.83 23.27 -4.94
C PRO A 159 -8.72 21.81 -4.46
N GLY A 160 -7.73 21.52 -3.63
CA GLY A 160 -7.56 20.22 -3.01
C GLY A 160 -6.09 19.83 -2.88
N THR A 161 -5.89 18.64 -2.31
CA THR A 161 -4.58 18.03 -2.13
C THR A 161 -4.57 16.64 -2.75
N ILE A 162 -3.47 16.28 -3.40
CA ILE A 162 -3.20 14.93 -3.89
C ILE A 162 -2.07 14.34 -3.04
N LYS A 163 -2.26 13.11 -2.56
CA LYS A 163 -1.21 12.31 -1.93
C LYS A 163 -1.03 11.00 -2.68
N VAL A 164 0.20 10.68 -3.09
CA VAL A 164 0.56 9.41 -3.69
C VAL A 164 1.35 8.59 -2.67
N PHE A 165 0.88 7.38 -2.39
CA PHE A 165 1.49 6.44 -1.46
C PHE A 165 2.07 5.29 -2.28
N LEU A 166 3.39 5.17 -2.30
CA LEU A 166 4.06 4.01 -2.89
C LEU A 166 4.53 3.10 -1.76
N ASN A 167 3.92 1.92 -1.68
CA ASN A 167 4.15 0.96 -0.60
C ASN A 167 5.04 -0.18 -1.10
N PRO A 168 6.18 -0.43 -0.44
CA PRO A 168 7.00 -1.60 -0.73
C PRO A 168 6.41 -2.86 -0.09
N ALA A 169 6.92 -4.01 -0.51
CA ALA A 169 6.77 -5.29 0.18
C ALA A 169 5.35 -5.71 0.59
N GLU A 170 4.35 -5.49 -0.27
CA GLU A 170 3.00 -6.02 -0.05
C GLU A 170 3.03 -7.56 0.04
N GLU A 171 3.82 -8.20 -0.81
CA GLU A 171 3.77 -9.66 -1.04
C GLU A 171 4.46 -10.49 0.06
N ILE A 172 5.36 -9.88 0.84
CA ILE A 172 6.24 -10.60 1.78
C ILE A 172 6.13 -10.06 3.21
N TRP A 173 5.85 -8.76 3.39
CA TRP A 173 6.03 -8.09 4.69
C TRP A 173 4.86 -7.24 5.17
N ASP A 174 3.78 -7.13 4.39
CA ASP A 174 2.57 -6.41 4.78
C ASP A 174 2.85 -4.97 5.26
N VAL A 175 3.56 -4.15 4.46
CA VAL A 175 3.99 -2.80 4.88
C VAL A 175 2.83 -1.84 5.12
N ALA A 176 1.73 -1.94 4.36
CA ALA A 176 0.59 -1.04 4.47
C ALA A 176 0.06 -0.85 5.91
N PRO A 177 -0.07 -1.91 6.74
CA PRO A 177 -0.36 -1.77 8.16
C PRO A 177 0.57 -0.83 8.95
N LEU A 178 1.88 -0.82 8.66
CA LEU A 178 2.85 0.07 9.33
C LEU A 178 2.62 1.53 8.94
N VAL A 179 2.36 1.77 7.66
CA VAL A 179 2.08 3.12 7.14
C VAL A 179 0.76 3.65 7.70
N ALA A 180 -0.25 2.79 7.82
CA ALA A 180 -1.51 3.10 8.47
C ALA A 180 -1.35 3.39 9.97
N ALA A 181 -0.53 2.60 10.68
CA ALA A 181 -0.24 2.80 12.11
C ALA A 181 0.48 4.11 12.37
N ALA A 182 1.38 4.51 11.45
CA ALA A 182 2.12 5.77 11.52
C ALA A 182 1.25 7.01 11.20
N GLY A 183 -0.02 6.83 10.82
CA GLY A 183 -0.98 7.92 10.65
C GLY A 183 -0.95 8.62 9.30
N TYR A 184 -0.25 8.07 8.29
CA TYR A 184 -0.11 8.71 6.98
C TYR A 184 -1.41 8.81 6.17
N TYR A 185 -2.42 8.01 6.52
CA TYR A 185 -3.74 8.03 5.87
C TYR A 185 -4.79 8.83 6.66
N ASP A 186 -4.47 9.36 7.85
CA ASP A 186 -5.45 9.91 8.79
C ASP A 186 -6.18 11.15 8.28
N ASP A 187 -5.54 11.91 7.39
CA ASP A 187 -6.07 13.13 6.79
C ASP A 187 -6.56 12.95 5.34
N VAL A 188 -6.59 11.71 4.84
CA VAL A 188 -7.06 11.38 3.49
C VAL A 188 -8.58 11.20 3.49
N ASP A 189 -9.28 11.95 2.64
CA ASP A 189 -10.75 11.86 2.55
C ASP A 189 -11.24 10.64 1.79
N VAL A 190 -10.47 10.23 0.79
CA VAL A 190 -10.75 9.09 -0.09
C VAL A 190 -9.45 8.64 -0.77
N LEU A 191 -9.27 7.33 -0.92
CA LEU A 191 -8.06 6.75 -1.48
C LEU A 191 -8.38 5.79 -2.64
N LEU A 192 -7.74 6.01 -3.78
CA LEU A 192 -7.92 5.24 -5.00
C LEU A 192 -6.69 4.38 -5.25
N SER A 193 -6.89 3.22 -5.86
CA SER A 193 -5.81 2.32 -6.27
C SER A 193 -6.22 1.58 -7.53
N PHE A 194 -5.26 1.03 -8.26
CA PHE A 194 -5.50 0.14 -9.38
C PHE A 194 -4.77 -1.19 -9.15
N HIS A 195 -5.39 -2.29 -9.57
CA HIS A 195 -4.74 -3.60 -9.59
C HIS A 195 -4.89 -4.25 -10.97
N ALA A 196 -3.75 -4.67 -11.51
CA ALA A 196 -3.65 -5.49 -12.72
C ALA A 196 -4.44 -6.80 -12.58
N GLY A 197 -5.02 -7.27 -13.68
CA GLY A 197 -5.83 -8.47 -13.65
C GLY A 197 -6.32 -8.90 -15.02
N THR A 198 -7.22 -9.88 -15.03
CA THR A 198 -7.82 -10.40 -16.26
C THR A 198 -9.17 -9.75 -16.59
N GLU A 199 -9.70 -8.88 -15.72
CA GLU A 199 -11.08 -8.39 -15.80
C GLU A 199 -11.15 -6.89 -15.54
N ASN A 200 -12.08 -6.20 -16.20
CA ASN A 200 -12.44 -4.84 -15.85
C ASN A 200 -13.56 -4.89 -14.81
N VAL A 201 -13.22 -4.70 -13.55
CA VAL A 201 -14.16 -4.87 -12.42
C VAL A 201 -13.69 -4.07 -11.22
N SER A 202 -14.62 -3.64 -10.37
CA SER A 202 -14.30 -3.20 -9.01
C SER A 202 -15.06 -4.06 -8.00
N GLU A 203 -14.56 -4.17 -6.78
CA GLU A 203 -15.18 -5.00 -5.75
C GLU A 203 -15.39 -4.22 -4.46
N PHE A 204 -16.58 -4.40 -3.88
CA PHE A 204 -16.93 -3.96 -2.52
C PHE A 204 -17.10 -5.17 -1.60
N GLY A 205 -16.26 -6.19 -1.78
CA GLY A 205 -16.12 -7.32 -0.88
C GLY A 205 -15.27 -7.02 0.36
N SER A 206 -15.33 -7.90 1.35
CA SER A 206 -14.44 -7.90 2.52
C SER A 206 -13.46 -9.06 2.43
N THR A 207 -12.31 -8.94 3.09
CA THR A 207 -11.28 -9.99 3.23
C THR A 207 -11.24 -10.50 4.66
N MET A 208 -10.50 -11.59 4.92
CA MET A 208 -10.29 -12.10 6.27
C MET A 208 -9.22 -11.27 6.98
N ALA A 209 -9.51 -10.85 8.20
CA ALA A 209 -8.47 -10.46 9.14
C ALA A 209 -7.63 -11.68 9.51
N MET A 210 -6.35 -11.46 9.82
CA MET A 210 -5.39 -12.51 10.14
C MET A 210 -4.40 -12.06 11.22
N ASP A 211 -3.99 -12.96 12.11
CA ASP A 211 -2.76 -12.83 12.90
C ASP A 211 -1.82 -14.00 12.57
N HIS A 212 -0.52 -13.70 12.46
CA HIS A 212 0.59 -14.65 12.34
C HIS A 212 1.41 -14.66 13.62
N VAL A 213 1.43 -15.81 14.30
CA VAL A 213 2.10 -15.96 15.60
C VAL A 213 2.96 -17.22 15.61
N GLU A 214 4.18 -17.13 16.12
CA GLU A 214 5.06 -18.27 16.37
C GLU A 214 5.22 -18.49 17.88
N TYR A 215 4.88 -19.68 18.35
CA TYR A 215 4.99 -20.08 19.74
C TYR A 215 6.23 -20.97 19.87
N ARG A 216 7.20 -20.54 20.67
CA ARG A 216 8.46 -21.24 20.89
C ARG A 216 8.55 -21.69 22.35
N PHE A 217 8.89 -22.94 22.55
CA PHE A 217 9.06 -23.52 23.89
C PHE A 217 10.54 -23.81 24.15
N LYS A 218 11.01 -23.44 25.33
CA LYS A 218 12.35 -23.79 25.82
C LYS A 218 12.21 -24.73 27.00
N GLY A 219 12.81 -25.90 26.86
CA GLY A 219 12.87 -26.92 27.88
C GLY A 219 14.31 -27.25 28.24
N LYS A 220 14.58 -28.54 28.45
CA LYS A 220 15.89 -29.04 28.88
C LYS A 220 16.16 -30.39 28.25
N ALA A 221 17.30 -30.48 27.55
CA ALA A 221 17.72 -31.73 26.94
C ALA A 221 18.12 -32.76 28.00
N ALA A 222 17.79 -34.01 27.72
CA ALA A 222 18.24 -35.18 28.46
C ALA A 222 18.30 -36.39 27.52
N HIS A 223 19.05 -37.43 27.90
CA HIS A 223 19.04 -38.67 27.15
C HIS A 223 17.67 -39.34 27.30
N ALA A 224 16.95 -39.53 26.19
CA ALA A 224 15.54 -39.95 26.21
C ALA A 224 15.32 -41.32 26.87
N SER A 225 16.27 -42.26 26.75
CA SER A 225 16.17 -43.57 27.41
C SER A 225 16.82 -43.64 28.80
N ALA A 226 17.92 -42.92 29.04
CA ALA A 226 18.76 -43.15 30.22
C ALA A 226 18.43 -42.23 31.40
N ALA A 227 17.91 -41.03 31.14
CA ALA A 227 17.51 -40.09 32.19
C ALA A 227 16.39 -39.14 31.72
N PRO A 228 15.28 -39.65 31.13
CA PRO A 228 14.19 -38.80 30.65
C PRO A 228 13.62 -37.87 31.73
N GLU A 229 13.61 -38.31 32.99
CA GLU A 229 13.12 -37.56 34.15
C GLU A 229 13.90 -36.28 34.45
N LYS A 230 15.08 -36.11 33.84
CA LYS A 230 15.90 -34.88 33.98
C LYS A 230 15.63 -33.86 32.86
N GLY A 231 14.85 -34.25 31.84
CA GLY A 231 14.50 -33.41 30.71
C GLY A 231 13.17 -32.68 30.91
N LEU A 232 12.97 -31.64 30.10
CA LEU A 232 11.70 -30.91 29.95
C LEU A 232 11.45 -30.82 28.45
N SER A 233 10.46 -31.55 27.93
CA SER A 233 10.26 -31.67 26.48
C SER A 233 9.53 -30.46 25.92
N ALA A 234 10.23 -29.67 25.13
CA ALA A 234 9.62 -28.57 24.36
C ALA A 234 8.68 -29.10 23.26
N LEU A 235 8.99 -30.27 22.67
CA LEU A 235 8.13 -30.89 21.66
C LEU A 235 6.79 -31.33 22.25
N ASP A 236 6.78 -31.90 23.47
CA ASP A 236 5.53 -32.27 24.15
C ASP A 236 4.65 -31.03 24.37
N ALA A 237 5.26 -29.86 24.64
CA ALA A 237 4.52 -28.61 24.81
C ALA A 237 3.88 -28.17 23.48
N VAL A 238 4.60 -28.28 22.36
CA VAL A 238 4.04 -28.03 21.03
C VAL A 238 2.87 -28.99 20.73
N GLU A 239 3.02 -30.28 21.01
CA GLU A 239 1.96 -31.27 20.78
C GLU A 239 0.72 -31.00 21.62
N ILE A 240 0.89 -30.73 22.93
CA ILE A 240 -0.21 -30.40 23.85
C ILE A 240 -0.94 -29.13 23.38
N MET A 241 -0.19 -28.08 23.03
CA MET A 241 -0.77 -26.85 22.51
C MET A 241 -1.60 -27.14 21.25
N ASN A 242 -1.03 -27.85 20.27
CA ASN A 242 -1.68 -28.15 19.01
C ASN A 242 -2.98 -28.95 19.20
N ILE A 243 -2.98 -29.96 20.09
CA ILE A 243 -4.17 -30.73 20.45
C ILE A 243 -5.22 -29.83 21.12
N ALA A 244 -4.81 -29.00 22.09
CA ALA A 244 -5.71 -28.08 22.76
C ALA A 244 -6.37 -27.09 21.78
N VAL A 245 -5.61 -26.58 20.81
CA VAL A 245 -6.15 -25.70 19.76
C VAL A 245 -7.09 -26.46 18.81
N ASN A 246 -6.82 -27.74 18.51
CA ASN A 246 -7.73 -28.55 17.70
C ASN A 246 -9.11 -28.70 18.37
N PHE A 247 -9.17 -28.85 19.70
CA PHE A 247 -10.45 -28.83 20.44
C PHE A 247 -11.07 -27.44 20.52
N LEU A 248 -10.24 -26.39 20.67
CA LEU A 248 -10.71 -25.01 20.68
C LEU A 248 -11.52 -24.63 19.43
N ARG A 249 -11.24 -25.23 18.27
CA ARG A 249 -11.94 -24.94 17.00
C ARG A 249 -13.45 -25.14 17.08
N GLU A 250 -13.95 -26.08 17.89
CA GLU A 250 -15.40 -26.30 18.09
C GLU A 250 -16.08 -25.12 18.84
N HIS A 251 -15.29 -24.28 19.51
CA HIS A 251 -15.77 -23.21 20.38
C HIS A 251 -15.45 -21.81 19.83
N LEU A 252 -15.26 -21.71 18.52
CA LEU A 252 -15.02 -20.49 17.75
C LEU A 252 -16.06 -20.38 16.62
N ILE A 253 -16.15 -19.21 15.98
CA ILE A 253 -17.09 -19.00 14.88
C ILE A 253 -16.77 -19.91 13.69
N GLN A 254 -17.79 -20.29 12.93
CA GLN A 254 -17.68 -21.26 11.83
C GLN A 254 -16.78 -20.76 10.68
N GLU A 255 -16.74 -19.45 10.45
CA GLU A 255 -15.98 -18.79 9.41
C GLU A 255 -14.47 -18.73 9.73
N MET A 256 -14.08 -19.02 10.98
CA MET A 256 -12.69 -18.95 11.41
C MET A 256 -11.85 -20.04 10.77
N ARG A 257 -10.58 -19.72 10.46
CA ARG A 257 -9.60 -20.69 9.99
C ARG A 257 -8.33 -20.57 10.82
N ILE A 258 -7.92 -21.68 11.43
CA ILE A 258 -6.69 -21.77 12.22
C ILE A 258 -5.84 -22.85 11.60
N HIS A 259 -4.63 -22.50 11.19
CA HIS A 259 -3.67 -23.43 10.59
C HIS A 259 -2.36 -23.33 11.36
N TYR A 260 -1.64 -24.45 11.49
CA TYR A 260 -0.31 -24.44 12.08
C TYR A 260 0.63 -25.42 11.40
N VAL A 261 1.92 -25.15 11.56
CA VAL A 261 3.03 -26.07 11.24
C VAL A 261 3.97 -26.12 12.43
N ILE A 262 4.66 -27.25 12.62
CA ILE A 262 5.77 -27.35 13.57
C ILE A 262 7.03 -26.89 12.83
N THR A 263 7.61 -25.76 13.24
CA THR A 263 8.79 -25.16 12.59
C THR A 263 10.10 -25.65 13.19
N ASP A 264 10.07 -26.11 14.45
CA ASP A 264 11.15 -26.84 15.13
C ASP A 264 10.52 -27.97 15.94
N GLY A 265 10.93 -29.21 15.66
CA GLY A 265 10.44 -30.42 16.34
C GLY A 265 11.52 -31.15 17.15
N GLY A 266 12.67 -30.51 17.38
CA GLY A 266 13.85 -31.18 17.95
C GLY A 266 14.71 -31.91 16.92
N ALA A 267 15.96 -32.21 17.30
CA ALA A 267 17.00 -32.63 16.36
C ALA A 267 17.20 -34.15 16.25
N ALA A 268 16.89 -34.93 17.31
CA ALA A 268 17.13 -36.37 17.32
C ALA A 268 16.19 -37.11 18.29
N PRO A 269 15.69 -38.30 17.93
CA PRO A 269 14.69 -39.03 18.73
C PRO A 269 15.25 -39.62 20.04
N ASN A 270 16.56 -39.74 20.20
CA ASN A 270 17.20 -40.22 21.42
C ASN A 270 17.53 -39.09 22.42
N ILE A 271 17.14 -37.84 22.13
CA ILE A 271 17.35 -36.66 22.96
C ILE A 271 15.99 -36.02 23.24
N VAL A 272 15.67 -35.74 24.50
CA VAL A 272 14.50 -34.94 24.87
C VAL A 272 14.65 -33.53 24.25
N PRO A 273 13.73 -33.06 23.39
CA PRO A 273 13.88 -31.77 22.73
C PRO A 273 13.92 -30.60 23.72
N ALA A 274 15.03 -29.85 23.74
CA ALA A 274 15.17 -28.64 24.56
C ALA A 274 14.54 -27.41 23.91
N THR A 275 14.30 -27.45 22.60
CA THR A 275 13.60 -26.42 21.84
C THR A 275 12.58 -27.07 20.93
N ALA A 276 11.46 -26.38 20.73
CA ALA A 276 10.48 -26.69 19.71
C ALA A 276 9.66 -25.43 19.44
N ALA A 277 9.07 -25.34 18.24
CA ALA A 277 8.27 -24.20 17.84
C ALA A 277 7.13 -24.61 16.91
N SER A 278 6.01 -23.89 17.01
CA SER A 278 4.91 -23.99 16.08
C SER A 278 4.41 -22.62 15.64
N ARG A 279 4.22 -22.49 14.33
CA ARG A 279 3.77 -21.27 13.66
C ARG A 279 2.31 -21.39 13.29
N TYR A 280 1.53 -20.36 13.60
CA TYR A 280 0.09 -20.31 13.42
C TYR A 280 -0.34 -19.16 12.51
N PHE A 281 -1.34 -19.43 11.67
CA PHE A 281 -2.20 -18.42 11.06
C PHE A 281 -3.59 -18.52 11.67
N ILE A 282 -4.13 -17.39 12.13
CA ILE A 282 -5.44 -17.27 12.77
C ILE A 282 -6.27 -16.29 11.95
N ARG A 283 -7.32 -16.75 11.26
CA ARG A 283 -8.11 -15.91 10.34
C ARG A 283 -9.57 -15.87 10.70
N ALA A 284 -10.18 -14.70 10.61
CA ALA A 284 -11.61 -14.51 10.80
C ALA A 284 -12.15 -13.37 9.92
N PRO A 285 -13.48 -13.27 9.70
CA PRO A 285 -14.05 -12.19 8.90
C PRO A 285 -13.81 -10.79 9.48
N LYS A 286 -13.61 -10.68 10.81
CA LYS A 286 -13.33 -9.40 11.48
C LYS A 286 -12.16 -9.51 12.44
N TYR A 287 -11.39 -8.42 12.57
CA TYR A 287 -10.23 -8.41 13.47
C TYR A 287 -10.56 -8.72 14.95
N PRO A 288 -11.67 -8.23 15.55
CA PRO A 288 -12.06 -8.62 16.91
C PRO A 288 -12.16 -10.14 17.14
N ASP A 289 -12.62 -10.89 16.14
CA ASP A 289 -12.74 -12.34 16.23
C ASP A 289 -11.36 -13.02 16.24
N VAL A 290 -10.41 -12.49 15.46
CA VAL A 290 -9.00 -12.93 15.47
C VAL A 290 -8.38 -12.65 16.84
N ALA A 291 -8.52 -11.44 17.37
CA ALA A 291 -7.98 -11.06 18.67
C ALA A 291 -8.53 -11.94 19.81
N TYR A 292 -9.84 -12.23 19.77
CA TYR A 292 -10.48 -13.15 20.71
C TYR A 292 -9.90 -14.57 20.61
N ALA A 293 -9.78 -15.11 19.40
CA ALA A 293 -9.23 -16.45 19.18
C ALA A 293 -7.76 -16.55 19.58
N ARG A 294 -6.93 -15.55 19.21
CA ARG A 294 -5.52 -15.47 19.60
C ARG A 294 -5.36 -15.51 21.11
N LYS A 295 -6.14 -14.74 21.87
CA LYS A 295 -6.09 -14.81 23.34
C LYS A 295 -6.31 -16.23 23.86
N ARG A 296 -7.26 -16.98 23.29
CA ARG A 296 -7.53 -18.37 23.71
C ARG A 296 -6.42 -19.34 23.29
N ILE A 297 -5.81 -19.12 22.13
CA ILE A 297 -4.65 -19.90 21.67
C ILE A 297 -3.42 -19.63 22.56
N ASP A 298 -3.19 -18.36 22.95
CA ASP A 298 -2.15 -18.00 23.92
C ASP A 298 -2.38 -18.73 25.26
N ASP A 299 -3.63 -18.85 25.71
CA ASP A 299 -3.98 -19.58 26.93
C ASP A 299 -3.75 -21.10 26.77
N CYS A 300 -3.99 -21.69 25.59
CA CYS A 300 -3.58 -23.06 25.27
C CYS A 300 -2.06 -23.26 25.32
N ALA A 301 -1.29 -22.32 24.76
CA ALA A 301 0.17 -22.37 24.78
C ALA A 301 0.71 -22.27 26.22
N LYS A 302 0.16 -21.38 27.05
CA LYS A 302 0.51 -21.26 28.48
C LYS A 302 0.20 -22.55 29.25
N ALA A 303 -0.94 -23.19 28.97
CA ALA A 303 -1.29 -24.47 29.59
C ALA A 303 -0.30 -25.59 29.21
N ALA A 304 0.14 -25.62 27.96
CA ALA A 304 1.14 -26.58 27.49
C ALA A 304 2.51 -26.37 28.14
N ALA A 305 2.94 -25.10 28.26
CA ALA A 305 4.16 -24.75 28.99
C ALA A 305 4.10 -25.20 30.45
N LEU A 306 2.98 -24.92 31.12
CA LEU A 306 2.74 -25.35 32.50
C LEU A 306 2.77 -26.88 32.64
N ALA A 307 2.10 -27.62 31.75
CA ALA A 307 2.02 -29.08 31.81
C ALA A 307 3.39 -29.76 31.64
N THR A 308 4.31 -29.14 30.92
CA THR A 308 5.63 -29.69 30.58
C THR A 308 6.78 -29.09 31.39
N GLY A 309 6.51 -28.06 32.19
CA GLY A 309 7.53 -27.29 32.91
C GLY A 309 8.45 -26.46 32.00
N THR A 310 8.05 -26.19 30.76
CA THR A 310 8.84 -25.42 29.79
C THR A 310 8.55 -23.92 29.87
N GLU A 311 9.45 -23.10 29.33
CA GLU A 311 9.26 -21.67 29.13
C GLU A 311 8.61 -21.41 27.76
N LEU A 312 7.57 -20.58 27.72
CA LEU A 312 6.93 -20.13 26.49
C LEU A 312 7.45 -18.75 26.07
N VAL A 313 7.81 -18.61 24.80
CA VAL A 313 8.05 -17.34 24.12
C VAL A 313 7.05 -17.21 22.97
N ILE A 314 6.21 -16.18 23.03
CA ILE A 314 5.25 -15.86 21.96
C ILE A 314 5.86 -14.79 21.06
N GLY A 315 6.14 -15.14 19.81
CA GLY A 315 6.61 -14.23 18.78
C GLY A 315 5.48 -13.85 17.84
N PHE A 316 4.95 -12.63 17.97
CA PHE A 316 4.06 -12.06 16.98
C PHE A 316 4.87 -11.68 15.72
N SER A 317 4.33 -11.90 14.52
CA SER A 317 5.00 -11.57 13.26
C SER A 317 4.28 -10.44 12.55
N SER A 318 3.10 -10.72 12.00
CA SER A 318 2.24 -9.73 11.36
C SER A 318 0.76 -10.04 11.64
N GLY A 319 -0.09 -9.09 11.31
CA GLY A 319 -1.51 -9.11 11.48
C GLY A 319 -2.14 -8.11 10.53
N ILE A 320 -3.18 -8.56 9.85
CA ILE A 320 -3.88 -7.86 8.79
C ILE A 320 -5.34 -7.71 9.23
N TYR A 321 -5.90 -6.54 9.03
CA TYR A 321 -7.31 -6.28 9.29
C TYR A 321 -8.16 -6.63 8.06
N ASN A 322 -9.43 -6.96 8.28
CA ASN A 322 -10.36 -7.20 7.18
C ASN A 322 -10.60 -5.90 6.39
N LYS A 323 -10.77 -5.99 5.07
CA LYS A 323 -11.19 -4.83 4.26
C LYS A 323 -12.54 -4.28 4.74
N VAL A 324 -12.66 -2.96 4.83
CA VAL A 324 -13.90 -2.23 5.08
C VAL A 324 -14.50 -1.86 3.73
N PRO A 325 -15.63 -2.46 3.33
CA PRO A 325 -16.19 -2.22 2.00
C PRO A 325 -16.77 -0.83 1.82
N ASN A 326 -16.65 -0.28 0.61
CA ASN A 326 -17.33 0.94 0.19
C ASN A 326 -17.96 0.74 -1.20
N LYS A 327 -19.27 0.50 -1.22
CA LYS A 327 -20.01 0.22 -2.47
C LYS A 327 -20.09 1.46 -3.35
N ALA A 328 -20.30 2.64 -2.77
CA ALA A 328 -20.33 3.90 -3.52
C ALA A 328 -19.05 4.10 -4.35
N LEU A 329 -17.87 3.83 -3.77
CA LEU A 329 -16.61 3.89 -4.52
C LEU A 329 -16.50 2.81 -5.60
N ALA A 330 -16.93 1.58 -5.33
CA ALA A 330 -16.85 0.51 -6.32
C ALA A 330 -17.73 0.81 -7.55
N LEU A 331 -18.88 1.46 -7.36
CA LEU A 331 -19.73 1.93 -8.47
C LEU A 331 -19.07 3.07 -9.25
N LEU A 332 -18.52 4.07 -8.56
CA LEU A 332 -17.76 5.16 -9.21
C LEU A 332 -16.54 4.64 -9.99
N ALA A 333 -15.91 3.57 -9.51
CA ALA A 333 -14.82 2.91 -10.21
C ALA A 333 -15.28 2.26 -11.53
N ALA A 334 -16.43 1.57 -11.54
CA ALA A 334 -17.01 1.03 -12.76
C ALA A 334 -17.38 2.14 -13.77
N GLU A 335 -18.05 3.20 -13.31
CA GLU A 335 -18.37 4.38 -14.13
C GLU A 335 -17.12 5.05 -14.71
N ALA A 336 -16.03 5.11 -13.94
CA ALA A 336 -14.77 5.68 -14.41
C ALA A 336 -14.13 4.84 -15.51
N ILE A 337 -14.17 3.50 -15.41
CA ILE A 337 -13.71 2.60 -16.47
C ILE A 337 -14.57 2.76 -17.72
N GLU A 338 -15.90 2.87 -17.57
CA GLU A 338 -16.83 3.12 -18.69
C GLU A 338 -16.58 4.46 -19.39
N SER A 339 -16.12 5.47 -18.63
CA SER A 339 -15.87 6.82 -19.17
C SER A 339 -14.63 6.92 -20.07
N VAL A 340 -13.81 5.87 -20.15
CA VAL A 340 -12.57 5.86 -20.93
C VAL A 340 -12.60 4.78 -22.01
N ALA A 341 -11.94 5.02 -23.14
CA ALA A 341 -11.84 4.02 -24.20
C ALA A 341 -11.02 2.80 -23.71
N PRO A 342 -11.49 1.57 -23.98
CA PRO A 342 -10.76 0.36 -23.61
C PRO A 342 -9.47 0.23 -24.43
N ALA A 343 -8.48 -0.43 -23.87
CA ALA A 343 -7.22 -0.74 -24.54
C ALA A 343 -7.46 -1.40 -25.91
N GLN A 344 -6.70 -0.97 -26.92
CA GLN A 344 -6.79 -1.48 -28.28
C GLN A 344 -5.46 -2.12 -28.67
N PHE A 345 -5.55 -3.26 -29.35
CA PHE A 345 -4.38 -4.03 -29.78
C PHE A 345 -4.46 -4.25 -31.29
N THR A 346 -3.39 -3.89 -31.99
CA THR A 346 -3.21 -4.17 -33.41
C THR A 346 -2.91 -5.65 -33.65
N ASP A 347 -3.17 -6.14 -34.87
CA ASP A 347 -2.83 -7.52 -35.25
C ASP A 347 -1.34 -7.85 -35.01
N GLY A 348 -0.46 -6.87 -35.20
CA GLY A 348 0.97 -7.00 -34.92
C GLY A 348 1.27 -7.21 -33.43
N GLN A 349 0.63 -6.43 -32.55
CA GLN A 349 0.76 -6.58 -31.09
C GLN A 349 0.18 -7.92 -30.61
N ILE A 350 -0.97 -8.35 -31.15
CA ILE A 350 -1.55 -9.65 -30.85
C ILE A 350 -0.61 -10.79 -31.29
N ALA A 351 -0.01 -10.67 -32.47
CA ALA A 351 0.98 -11.63 -32.96
C ALA A 351 2.25 -11.69 -32.08
N GLN A 352 2.71 -10.54 -31.57
CA GLN A 352 3.82 -10.47 -30.60
C GLN A 352 3.47 -11.21 -29.31
N MET A 353 2.29 -10.97 -28.75
CA MET A 353 1.84 -11.65 -27.53
C MET A 353 1.70 -13.17 -27.74
N LYS A 354 1.19 -13.60 -28.90
CA LYS A 354 1.16 -15.02 -29.27
C LYS A 354 2.55 -15.64 -29.37
N ALA A 355 3.54 -14.90 -29.88
CA ALA A 355 4.93 -15.36 -29.93
C ALA A 355 5.55 -15.50 -28.54
N LEU A 356 5.06 -14.75 -27.54
CA LEU A 356 5.41 -14.89 -26.13
C LEU A 356 4.63 -16.01 -25.41
N GLY A 357 3.81 -16.79 -26.14
CA GLY A 357 3.03 -17.89 -25.60
C GLY A 357 1.67 -17.47 -25.01
N ILE A 358 1.28 -16.21 -25.13
CA ILE A 358 0.02 -15.69 -24.59
C ILE A 358 -1.10 -15.92 -25.59
N SER A 359 -2.16 -16.60 -25.13
CA SER A 359 -3.35 -16.86 -25.94
C SER A 359 -4.50 -15.94 -25.51
N GLY A 360 -5.18 -15.34 -26.49
CA GLY A 360 -6.27 -14.40 -26.23
C GLY A 360 -5.82 -12.94 -26.19
N ILE A 361 -6.79 -12.07 -25.90
CA ILE A 361 -6.62 -10.63 -25.69
C ILE A 361 -7.25 -10.27 -24.35
N PRO A 362 -6.76 -9.25 -23.63
CA PRO A 362 -7.41 -8.73 -22.43
C PRO A 362 -8.88 -8.39 -22.71
N ASP A 363 -9.73 -8.65 -21.71
CA ASP A 363 -11.15 -8.39 -21.81
C ASP A 363 -11.43 -6.89 -21.93
N LYS A 364 -12.51 -6.55 -22.65
CA LYS A 364 -13.01 -5.16 -22.78
C LYS A 364 -14.32 -4.97 -22.05
N ASP A 365 -15.00 -6.05 -21.69
CA ASP A 365 -16.26 -5.99 -20.99
C ASP A 365 -16.02 -5.53 -19.54
N ILE A 366 -16.93 -4.69 -19.06
CA ILE A 366 -16.92 -4.16 -17.70
C ILE A 366 -17.95 -4.94 -16.90
N LYS A 367 -17.51 -5.48 -15.76
CA LYS A 367 -18.36 -6.26 -14.87
C LYS A 367 -18.91 -5.39 -13.77
N GLU A 368 -20.18 -5.63 -13.46
CA GLU A 368 -20.84 -5.02 -12.31
C GLU A 368 -20.09 -5.32 -11.02
N PRO A 369 -19.84 -4.31 -10.17
CA PRO A 369 -19.19 -4.55 -8.90
C PRO A 369 -19.95 -5.55 -8.03
N THR A 370 -19.21 -6.43 -7.37
CA THR A 370 -19.79 -7.40 -6.41
C THR A 370 -19.22 -7.20 -5.01
N GLY A 371 -19.99 -7.64 -4.01
CA GLY A 371 -19.59 -7.59 -2.62
C GLY A 371 -19.86 -8.92 -1.93
N SER A 372 -18.81 -9.69 -1.66
CA SER A 372 -18.87 -10.91 -0.86
C SER A 372 -17.70 -10.98 0.12
N GLN A 373 -17.79 -11.87 1.10
CA GLN A 373 -16.66 -12.16 1.98
C GLN A 373 -15.70 -13.11 1.26
N SER A 374 -14.51 -12.61 0.90
CA SER A 374 -13.39 -13.45 0.47
C SER A 374 -12.75 -14.13 1.69
N PHE A 375 -12.22 -15.33 1.47
CA PHE A 375 -11.43 -16.06 2.48
C PHE A 375 -9.91 -15.78 2.40
N GLY A 376 -9.49 -14.93 1.45
CA GLY A 376 -8.13 -14.39 1.38
C GLY A 376 -7.90 -13.24 2.37
N SER A 377 -6.64 -12.85 2.55
CA SER A 377 -6.20 -11.71 3.37
C SER A 377 -5.27 -10.85 2.50
N ASN A 378 -5.39 -9.53 2.58
CA ASN A 378 -4.56 -8.58 1.84
C ASN A 378 -4.31 -7.34 2.72
N PRO A 379 -3.06 -6.84 2.81
CA PRO A 379 -2.67 -5.66 3.59
C PRO A 379 -3.44 -4.36 3.30
N ILE A 380 -3.96 -4.18 2.08
CA ILE A 380 -4.80 -3.02 1.74
C ILE A 380 -6.06 -2.94 2.61
N GLY A 381 -6.47 -4.07 3.21
CA GLY A 381 -7.53 -4.11 4.21
C GLY A 381 -7.27 -3.12 5.35
N ASP A 382 -6.03 -3.01 5.83
CA ASP A 382 -5.64 -2.08 6.89
C ASP A 382 -5.81 -0.61 6.49
N VAL A 383 -5.48 -0.26 5.25
CA VAL A 383 -5.67 1.09 4.71
C VAL A 383 -7.14 1.49 4.77
N THR A 384 -8.04 0.56 4.46
CA THR A 384 -9.49 0.81 4.51
C THR A 384 -10.03 1.02 5.92
N TRP A 385 -9.27 0.75 6.99
CA TRP A 385 -9.68 1.15 8.35
C TRP A 385 -9.42 2.63 8.65
N LYS A 386 -8.61 3.28 7.82
CA LYS A 386 -8.19 4.68 8.01
C LYS A 386 -8.99 5.63 7.14
N THR A 387 -9.24 5.25 5.89
CA THR A 387 -9.91 6.09 4.89
C THR A 387 -10.75 5.20 3.96
N PRO A 388 -11.88 5.69 3.40
CA PRO A 388 -12.59 4.92 2.38
C PRO A 388 -11.72 4.73 1.14
N SER A 389 -11.56 3.47 0.75
CA SER A 389 -10.75 3.13 -0.42
C SER A 389 -11.43 2.16 -1.36
N THR A 390 -11.03 2.24 -2.63
CA THR A 390 -11.34 1.21 -3.62
C THR A 390 -10.14 0.91 -4.49
N THR A 391 -10.19 -0.27 -5.12
CA THR A 391 -9.23 -0.72 -6.11
C THR A 391 -9.98 -0.93 -7.41
N LEU A 392 -9.57 -0.21 -8.46
CA LEU A 392 -10.02 -0.46 -9.83
C LEU A 392 -9.30 -1.70 -10.35
N GLY A 393 -10.04 -2.62 -10.95
CA GLY A 393 -9.50 -3.67 -11.80
C GLY A 393 -9.67 -3.27 -13.26
N VAL A 394 -8.57 -3.27 -14.01
CA VAL A 394 -8.55 -3.12 -15.47
C VAL A 394 -7.84 -4.34 -16.04
N ALA A 395 -8.39 -4.89 -17.12
CA ALA A 395 -7.81 -6.08 -17.75
C ALA A 395 -6.47 -5.72 -18.42
N THR A 396 -5.39 -6.19 -17.81
CA THR A 396 -4.01 -6.08 -18.30
C THR A 396 -3.49 -7.42 -18.84
N TRP A 397 -4.18 -8.51 -18.51
CA TRP A 397 -3.83 -9.87 -18.88
C TRP A 397 -4.98 -10.53 -19.64
N ALA A 398 -4.64 -11.51 -20.48
CA ALA A 398 -5.62 -12.32 -21.18
C ALA A 398 -6.48 -13.13 -20.18
N PRO A 399 -7.77 -13.38 -20.49
CA PRO A 399 -8.64 -14.18 -19.64
C PRO A 399 -8.06 -15.54 -19.26
N GLY A 400 -8.10 -15.88 -17.98
CA GLY A 400 -7.62 -17.15 -17.45
C GLY A 400 -6.15 -17.17 -17.02
N THR A 401 -5.39 -16.09 -17.28
CA THR A 401 -4.04 -15.94 -16.72
C THR A 401 -4.12 -15.87 -15.19
N ALA A 402 -3.41 -16.77 -14.51
CA ALA A 402 -3.31 -16.75 -13.05
C ALA A 402 -2.31 -15.68 -12.59
N GLY A 403 -2.67 -14.88 -11.60
CA GLY A 403 -1.72 -14.02 -10.90
C GLY A 403 -0.57 -14.82 -10.28
N HIS A 404 0.55 -14.15 -10.02
CA HIS A 404 1.77 -14.75 -9.43
C HIS A 404 2.41 -15.83 -10.33
N SER A 405 2.06 -15.83 -11.62
CA SER A 405 2.63 -16.74 -12.61
C SER A 405 3.64 -16.02 -13.52
N VAL A 406 4.52 -16.79 -14.15
CA VAL A 406 5.41 -16.30 -15.21
C VAL A 406 4.60 -15.72 -16.38
N GLU A 407 3.42 -16.29 -16.67
CA GLU A 407 2.54 -15.81 -17.72
C GLU A 407 1.99 -14.40 -17.42
N ALA A 408 1.57 -14.14 -16.18
CA ALA A 408 1.17 -12.81 -15.74
C ALA A 408 2.35 -11.84 -15.82
N ALA A 409 3.53 -12.25 -15.33
CA ALA A 409 4.73 -11.41 -15.38
C ALA A 409 5.12 -11.02 -16.81
N VAL A 410 5.07 -11.96 -17.76
CA VAL A 410 5.33 -11.69 -19.18
C VAL A 410 4.36 -10.65 -19.73
N GLN A 411 3.07 -10.76 -19.42
CA GLN A 411 2.06 -9.80 -19.87
C GLN A 411 2.22 -8.42 -19.21
N SER A 412 2.62 -8.39 -17.93
CA SER A 412 2.92 -7.16 -17.19
C SER A 412 4.13 -6.39 -17.73
N GLY A 413 5.03 -7.05 -18.46
CA GLY A 413 6.17 -6.45 -19.14
C GLY A 413 5.97 -6.21 -20.63
N ALA A 414 4.74 -6.34 -21.12
CA ALA A 414 4.43 -6.32 -22.54
C ALA A 414 3.22 -5.43 -22.86
N VAL A 415 2.90 -5.36 -24.15
CA VAL A 415 1.91 -4.42 -24.68
C VAL A 415 0.52 -4.56 -24.05
N TYR A 416 0.09 -5.77 -23.70
CA TYR A 416 -1.20 -5.95 -22.99
C TYR A 416 -1.21 -5.25 -21.64
N GLY A 417 -0.17 -5.46 -20.83
CA GLY A 417 -0.04 -4.79 -19.54
C GLY A 417 0.09 -3.28 -19.68
N PHE A 418 0.93 -2.82 -20.60
CA PHE A 418 1.22 -1.39 -20.79
C PHE A 418 -0.01 -0.60 -21.24
N GLU A 419 -0.75 -1.06 -22.25
CA GLU A 419 -1.97 -0.38 -22.70
C GLU A 419 -3.09 -0.45 -21.64
N GLY A 420 -3.19 -1.56 -20.89
CA GLY A 420 -4.09 -1.67 -19.76
C GLY A 420 -3.77 -0.69 -18.62
N ALA A 421 -2.49 -0.50 -18.31
CA ALA A 421 -2.06 0.51 -17.32
C ALA A 421 -2.36 1.95 -17.79
N VAL A 422 -2.26 2.23 -19.10
CA VAL A 422 -2.68 3.52 -19.68
C VAL A 422 -4.19 3.71 -19.58
N GLN A 423 -4.98 2.65 -19.81
CA GLN A 423 -6.42 2.71 -19.56
C GLN A 423 -6.73 2.97 -18.07
N ALA A 424 -6.03 2.28 -17.16
CA ALA A 424 -6.20 2.44 -15.73
C ALA A 424 -5.84 3.86 -15.26
N SER A 425 -4.76 4.46 -15.75
CA SER A 425 -4.38 5.83 -15.38
C SER A 425 -5.44 6.86 -15.77
N LYS A 426 -6.06 6.69 -16.96
CA LYS A 426 -7.19 7.52 -17.39
C LYS A 426 -8.41 7.35 -16.49
N ALA A 427 -8.76 6.10 -16.14
CA ALA A 427 -9.91 5.81 -15.27
C ALA A 427 -9.70 6.35 -13.85
N LEU A 428 -8.53 6.13 -13.25
CA LEU A 428 -8.15 6.71 -11.96
C LEU A 428 -8.22 8.24 -11.99
N ALA A 429 -7.71 8.87 -13.06
CA ALA A 429 -7.76 10.32 -13.21
C ALA A 429 -9.20 10.84 -13.31
N ALA A 430 -10.06 10.16 -14.07
CA ALA A 430 -11.47 10.51 -14.19
C ALA A 430 -12.22 10.42 -12.85
N MET A 431 -11.97 9.34 -12.10
CA MET A 431 -12.54 9.11 -10.77
C MET A 431 -12.02 10.12 -9.74
N GLY A 432 -10.73 10.44 -9.78
CA GLY A 432 -10.12 11.44 -8.91
C GLY A 432 -10.74 12.82 -9.08
N ILE A 433 -10.94 13.26 -10.34
CA ILE A 433 -11.61 14.53 -10.63
C ILE A 433 -13.07 14.52 -10.18
N GLU A 434 -13.79 13.41 -10.35
CA GLU A 434 -15.15 13.27 -9.82
C GLU A 434 -15.18 13.52 -8.31
N LEU A 435 -14.29 12.89 -7.55
CA LEU A 435 -14.24 13.02 -6.08
C LEU A 435 -13.75 14.39 -5.60
N LEU A 436 -12.94 15.10 -6.41
CA LEU A 436 -12.48 16.46 -6.12
C LEU A 436 -13.54 17.52 -6.42
N THR A 437 -14.39 17.30 -7.43
CA THR A 437 -15.29 18.34 -7.97
C THR A 437 -16.77 18.09 -7.67
N ASN A 438 -17.15 16.86 -7.32
CA ASN A 438 -18.51 16.51 -6.94
C ASN A 438 -18.63 16.23 -5.43
N PRO A 439 -19.10 17.21 -4.63
CA PRO A 439 -19.23 17.06 -3.19
C PRO A 439 -20.29 16.04 -2.78
N GLU A 440 -21.29 15.74 -3.64
CA GLU A 440 -22.30 14.72 -3.36
C GLU A 440 -21.70 13.31 -3.44
N SER A 441 -20.89 13.05 -4.48
CA SER A 441 -20.16 11.79 -4.65
C SER A 441 -19.24 11.53 -3.45
N LEU A 442 -18.43 12.53 -3.06
CA LEU A 442 -17.54 12.41 -1.90
C LEU A 442 -18.31 12.23 -0.57
N ALA A 443 -19.41 12.96 -0.38
CA ALA A 443 -20.24 12.83 0.82
C ALA A 443 -20.88 11.44 0.93
N ALA A 444 -21.35 10.86 -0.18
CA ALA A 444 -21.91 9.51 -0.20
C ALA A 444 -20.86 8.46 0.22
N VAL A 445 -19.65 8.55 -0.34
CA VAL A 445 -18.51 7.68 0.00
C VAL A 445 -18.17 7.77 1.49
N LYS A 446 -18.01 8.99 2.02
CA LYS A 446 -17.65 9.21 3.43
C LYS A 446 -18.75 8.78 4.39
N SER A 447 -20.01 8.98 4.01
CA SER A 447 -21.18 8.57 4.81
C SER A 447 -21.28 7.04 4.90
N GLU A 448 -21.14 6.32 3.78
CA GLU A 448 -21.13 4.86 3.79
C GLU A 448 -19.98 4.35 4.67
N PHE A 449 -18.79 4.90 4.51
CA PHE A 449 -17.63 4.52 5.32
C PHE A 449 -17.84 4.73 6.81
N ALA A 450 -18.32 5.91 7.21
CA ALA A 450 -18.60 6.22 8.60
C ALA A 450 -19.64 5.26 9.20
N GLU A 451 -20.66 4.86 8.43
CA GLU A 451 -21.63 3.84 8.86
C GLU A 451 -20.96 2.47 9.06
N ARG A 452 -20.11 2.03 8.13
CA ARG A 452 -19.40 0.74 8.22
C ARG A 452 -18.46 0.68 9.41
N MET A 453 -17.83 1.79 9.78
CA MET A 453 -16.90 1.89 10.91
C MET A 453 -17.60 1.94 12.28
N LYS A 454 -18.93 2.11 12.34
CA LYS A 454 -19.65 2.16 13.62
C LYS A 454 -19.44 0.86 14.42
N GLY A 455 -18.96 1.01 15.65
CA GLY A 455 -18.73 -0.10 16.57
C GLY A 455 -17.48 -0.93 16.28
N MET A 456 -16.68 -0.55 15.29
CA MET A 456 -15.35 -1.13 15.10
C MET A 456 -14.38 -0.63 16.18
N PRO A 457 -13.42 -1.45 16.63
CA PRO A 457 -12.40 -1.02 17.58
C PRO A 457 -11.45 0.01 16.95
N PRO A 458 -10.67 0.75 17.75
CA PRO A 458 -9.55 1.53 17.24
C PRO A 458 -8.60 0.66 16.42
N TYR A 459 -8.11 1.21 15.32
CA TYR A 459 -7.06 0.59 14.52
C TYR A 459 -5.72 0.66 15.25
N GLU A 460 -5.02 -0.46 15.40
CA GLU A 460 -3.74 -0.53 16.12
C GLU A 460 -2.53 -0.72 15.20
N GLY A 461 -2.73 -1.25 13.98
CA GLY A 461 -1.66 -1.65 13.05
C GLY A 461 -0.73 -2.72 13.59
N LYS A 462 -0.61 -3.84 12.86
CA LYS A 462 0.00 -5.05 13.43
C LYS A 462 0.96 -5.76 12.49
N ALA A 463 1.80 -5.03 11.78
CA ALA A 463 2.92 -5.64 11.07
C ALA A 463 4.23 -5.43 11.85
N MET A 464 5.20 -6.32 11.66
CA MET A 464 6.58 -6.12 12.11
C MET A 464 7.54 -6.63 11.05
N ILE A 465 8.56 -5.82 10.76
CA ILE A 465 9.63 -6.16 9.84
C ILE A 465 10.91 -6.20 10.67
N PRO A 466 11.54 -7.37 10.85
CA PRO A 466 12.78 -7.44 11.60
C PRO A 466 13.89 -6.72 10.83
N GLU A 467 14.79 -6.01 11.52
CA GLU A 467 15.89 -5.24 10.89
C GLU A 467 16.72 -6.09 9.91
N VAL A 468 16.90 -7.37 10.22
CA VAL A 468 17.65 -8.32 9.38
C VAL A 468 16.97 -8.65 8.04
N ALA A 469 15.68 -8.36 7.89
CA ALA A 469 14.95 -8.55 6.64
C ALA A 469 15.31 -7.49 5.60
N TYR A 470 15.71 -6.29 6.03
CA TYR A 470 16.11 -5.25 5.10
C TYR A 470 17.43 -5.63 4.43
N PRO A 471 17.52 -5.51 3.09
CA PRO A 471 18.76 -5.74 2.38
C PRO A 471 19.77 -4.63 2.66
N GLU A 472 21.02 -4.87 2.27
CA GLU A 472 22.06 -3.85 2.32
C GLU A 472 21.74 -2.71 1.34
N ALA A 473 22.11 -1.49 1.73
CA ALA A 473 22.00 -0.30 0.91
C ALA A 473 22.82 -0.50 -0.38
N PRO A 474 22.21 -0.37 -1.57
CA PRO A 474 22.90 -0.64 -2.81
C PRO A 474 24.01 0.41 -3.02
N GLY A 475 25.15 -0.03 -3.53
CA GLY A 475 26.33 0.82 -3.75
C GLY A 475 27.16 1.16 -2.51
N PHE A 476 26.80 0.69 -1.32
CA PHE A 476 27.58 0.92 -0.10
C PHE A 476 28.27 -0.35 0.41
N THR A 477 29.53 -0.23 0.80
CA THR A 477 30.23 -1.26 1.59
C THR A 477 30.98 -0.63 2.74
N VAL A 478 31.01 -1.30 3.90
CA VAL A 478 31.73 -0.84 5.09
C VAL A 478 32.69 -1.92 5.56
N SER A 479 33.99 -1.63 5.66
CA SER A 479 35.01 -2.57 6.15
C SER A 479 35.22 -2.44 7.66
N ALA A 480 35.28 -3.58 8.35
CA ALA A 480 35.69 -3.67 9.75
C ALA A 480 37.20 -3.48 9.98
N VAL A 481 38.05 -3.67 8.95
CA VAL A 481 39.51 -3.61 9.10
C VAL A 481 40.01 -2.19 9.29
N ASP A 482 39.51 -1.26 8.50
CA ASP A 482 39.96 0.13 8.50
C ASP A 482 38.85 1.15 8.76
N GLY A 483 37.60 0.71 8.86
CA GLY A 483 36.43 1.56 9.04
C GLY A 483 36.08 2.37 7.80
N MET A 484 36.56 1.97 6.62
CA MET A 484 36.25 2.67 5.36
C MET A 484 34.85 2.32 4.87
N VAL A 485 34.10 3.37 4.55
CA VAL A 485 32.87 3.31 3.77
C VAL A 485 33.24 3.58 2.33
N SER A 486 32.96 2.62 1.44
CA SER A 486 33.15 2.77 0.00
C SER A 486 31.79 2.91 -0.68
N VAL A 487 31.65 3.91 -1.53
CA VAL A 487 30.42 4.25 -2.22
C VAL A 487 30.64 4.17 -3.71
N LYS A 488 29.75 3.46 -4.40
CA LYS A 488 29.64 3.41 -5.85
C LYS A 488 28.40 4.19 -6.28
N ALA A 489 28.59 5.44 -6.68
CA ALA A 489 27.51 6.40 -6.95
C ALA A 489 26.44 5.82 -7.91
N ALA A 490 26.88 5.16 -8.98
CA ALA A 490 25.99 4.57 -9.98
C ALA A 490 25.12 3.39 -9.48
N GLU A 491 25.45 2.83 -8.31
CA GLU A 491 24.70 1.74 -7.68
C GLU A 491 23.86 2.25 -6.50
N THR A 492 23.99 3.51 -6.07
CA THR A 492 23.22 4.01 -4.94
C THR A 492 21.77 4.29 -5.31
N ALA A 493 20.91 4.35 -4.29
CA ALA A 493 19.52 4.80 -4.43
C ALA A 493 19.39 6.34 -4.30
N PHE A 494 20.51 7.07 -4.33
CA PHE A 494 20.58 8.50 -4.14
C PHE A 494 21.10 9.17 -5.41
N ALA A 495 20.66 10.41 -5.67
CA ALA A 495 21.25 11.24 -6.71
C ALA A 495 22.25 12.17 -6.04
N GLU A 496 23.48 11.69 -5.85
CA GLU A 496 24.48 12.42 -5.07
C GLU A 496 24.95 13.71 -5.75
N ALA A 497 24.84 14.82 -5.03
CA ALA A 497 25.26 16.14 -5.44
C ALA A 497 26.27 16.75 -4.44
N ALA A 498 26.95 17.80 -4.89
CA ALA A 498 27.88 18.54 -4.05
C ALA A 498 27.12 19.27 -2.94
N GLY A 499 27.53 19.06 -1.69
CA GLY A 499 26.89 19.62 -0.50
C GLY A 499 26.07 18.62 0.29
N ASP A 500 25.62 17.53 -0.34
CA ASP A 500 24.84 16.49 0.33
C ASP A 500 25.63 15.81 1.45
N VAL A 501 24.93 15.27 2.43
CA VAL A 501 25.55 14.66 3.61
C VAL A 501 25.15 13.20 3.74
N ILE A 502 26.15 12.32 3.85
CA ILE A 502 25.97 10.92 4.22
C ILE A 502 26.30 10.75 5.69
N VAL A 503 25.31 10.36 6.49
CA VAL A 503 25.43 10.09 7.92
C VAL A 503 25.38 8.58 8.14
N ILE A 504 26.39 8.06 8.84
CA ILE A 504 26.44 6.67 9.30
C ILE A 504 26.12 6.65 10.78
N SER A 505 25.07 5.91 11.17
CA SER A 505 24.67 5.77 12.57
C SER A 505 24.59 4.31 13.01
N SER A 506 24.75 4.07 14.31
CA SER A 506 24.40 2.80 14.94
C SER A 506 22.88 2.56 14.85
N MET A 507 22.44 1.31 15.04
CA MET A 507 21.00 1.02 15.16
C MET A 507 20.37 1.66 16.40
N GLN A 508 21.17 2.10 17.38
CA GLN A 508 20.72 2.84 18.55
C GLN A 508 20.60 4.36 18.29
N GLY A 509 21.01 4.83 17.11
CA GLY A 509 20.94 6.23 16.70
C GLY A 509 22.20 7.05 16.98
N ASP A 510 23.30 6.43 17.41
CA ASP A 510 24.56 7.13 17.63
C ASP A 510 25.21 7.46 16.28
N GLU A 511 25.50 8.73 16.01
CA GLU A 511 26.26 9.13 14.83
C GLU A 511 27.71 8.63 14.94
N LEU A 512 28.12 7.80 13.97
CA LEU A 512 29.46 7.24 13.86
C LEU A 512 30.33 8.04 12.88
N ALA A 513 29.72 8.60 11.84
CA ALA A 513 30.38 9.47 10.87
C ALA A 513 29.35 10.33 10.13
N ALA A 514 29.79 11.52 9.69
CA ALA A 514 29.08 12.36 8.73
C ALA A 514 30.05 12.80 7.64
N TYR A 515 29.66 12.65 6.38
CA TYR A 515 30.47 12.97 5.21
C TYR A 515 29.73 13.93 4.28
N THR A 516 30.23 15.16 4.17
CA THR A 516 29.71 16.13 3.21
C THR A 516 30.39 15.94 1.85
N LEU A 517 29.60 15.73 0.81
CA LEU A 517 30.08 15.48 -0.54
C LEU A 517 30.68 16.75 -1.13
N SER A 518 31.97 16.69 -1.46
CA SER A 518 32.62 17.75 -2.24
C SER A 518 32.22 17.67 -3.72
N ALA A 519 32.36 18.78 -4.45
CA ALA A 519 32.15 18.78 -5.90
C ALA A 519 33.05 17.78 -6.65
N GLN A 520 34.25 17.49 -6.12
CA GLN A 520 35.12 16.48 -6.68
C GLN A 520 34.57 15.06 -6.45
N ALA A 521 34.09 14.77 -5.23
CA ALA A 521 33.55 13.46 -4.85
C ALA A 521 32.25 13.14 -5.61
N ALA A 522 31.32 14.09 -5.70
CA ALA A 522 30.08 13.95 -6.45
C ALA A 522 30.31 13.72 -7.96
N ALA A 523 31.48 14.10 -8.49
CA ALA A 523 31.86 13.85 -9.87
C ALA A 523 32.61 12.52 -10.09
N GLN A 524 32.95 11.77 -9.03
CA GLN A 524 33.59 10.46 -9.17
C GLN A 524 32.55 9.34 -9.23
N PRO A 525 32.80 8.28 -10.03
CA PRO A 525 31.94 7.10 -10.02
C PRO A 525 32.04 6.32 -8.71
N GLU A 526 33.16 6.45 -8.00
CA GLU A 526 33.41 5.83 -6.71
C GLU A 526 34.15 6.81 -5.79
N TYR A 527 33.78 6.83 -4.52
CA TYR A 527 34.45 7.61 -3.48
C TYR A 527 34.37 6.87 -2.15
N ALA A 528 35.20 7.28 -1.20
CA ALA A 528 35.27 6.62 0.10
C ALA A 528 35.57 7.61 1.22
N PHE A 529 35.07 7.30 2.41
CA PHE A 529 35.30 8.08 3.63
C PHE A 529 35.42 7.16 4.84
N LYS A 530 35.93 7.68 5.96
CA LYS A 530 36.29 6.87 7.12
C LYS A 530 35.36 7.09 8.30
N ILE A 531 35.02 6.02 9.01
CA ILE A 531 34.39 6.06 10.33
C ILE A 531 35.50 6.18 11.39
N PRO A 532 35.66 7.33 12.09
CA PRO A 532 36.83 7.58 12.94
C PRO A 532 36.99 6.62 14.12
N GLY A 533 35.87 6.12 14.67
CA GLY A 533 35.85 5.20 15.82
C GLY A 533 36.01 3.72 15.46
N GLY A 534 36.08 3.38 14.17
CA GLY A 534 35.99 2.00 13.70
C GLY A 534 34.60 1.38 13.89
N VAL A 535 34.40 0.18 13.34
CA VAL A 535 33.15 -0.58 13.40
C VAL A 535 33.42 -2.07 13.58
N GLY A 536 32.47 -2.79 14.16
CA GLY A 536 32.60 -4.23 14.39
C GLY A 536 32.10 -5.07 13.21
N ALA A 537 32.81 -6.13 12.85
CA ALA A 537 32.34 -7.08 11.84
C ALA A 537 30.95 -7.64 12.22
N GLY A 538 30.03 -7.66 11.27
CA GLY A 538 28.65 -8.11 11.45
C GLY A 538 27.70 -7.07 12.06
N GLN A 539 28.18 -5.84 12.29
CA GLN A 539 27.35 -4.74 12.77
C GLN A 539 26.42 -4.24 11.66
N ARG A 540 25.13 -4.08 11.98
CA ARG A 540 24.17 -3.34 11.15
C ARG A 540 24.29 -1.84 11.42
N LEU A 541 24.20 -1.05 10.35
CA LEU A 541 24.32 0.40 10.37
C LEU A 541 23.10 1.03 9.70
N LYS A 542 22.79 2.27 10.06
CA LYS A 542 21.87 3.13 9.35
C LYS A 542 22.67 4.12 8.49
N ILE A 543 22.45 4.10 7.19
CA ILE A 543 23.05 5.02 6.22
C ILE A 543 21.98 6.03 5.82
N THR A 544 22.11 7.27 6.28
CA THR A 544 21.17 8.35 5.97
C THR A 544 21.82 9.30 4.98
N PHE A 545 21.12 9.60 3.89
CA PHE A 545 21.49 10.62 2.92
C PHE A 545 20.58 11.83 3.14
N ILE A 546 21.19 13.00 3.23
CA ILE A 546 20.53 14.29 3.42
C ILE A 546 20.80 15.13 2.18
N ASP A 547 19.74 15.49 1.47
CA ASP A 547 19.78 16.36 0.30
C ASP A 547 19.99 17.81 0.77
N ALA A 548 21.08 18.44 0.33
CA ALA A 548 21.42 19.80 0.76
C ALA A 548 20.55 20.89 0.13
N SER A 549 19.75 20.56 -0.90
CA SER A 549 18.88 21.52 -1.58
C SER A 549 17.59 21.81 -0.82
N ASP A 550 17.09 20.82 -0.07
CA ASP A 550 15.80 20.93 0.64
C ASP A 550 15.79 20.34 2.06
N ASP A 551 16.96 19.91 2.58
CA ASP A 551 17.15 19.26 3.87
C ASP A 551 16.31 17.97 4.06
N SER A 552 15.83 17.36 2.95
CA SER A 552 15.11 16.09 3.02
C SER A 552 16.07 14.92 3.26
N ASP A 553 15.60 13.93 4.03
CA ASP A 553 16.38 12.76 4.40
C ASP A 553 15.76 11.45 3.88
N ALA A 554 16.61 10.54 3.43
CA ALA A 554 16.28 9.15 3.16
C ALA A 554 17.34 8.25 3.76
N TRP A 555 16.96 7.06 4.20
CA TRP A 555 17.92 6.18 4.86
C TRP A 555 17.75 4.72 4.49
N PHE A 556 18.85 3.98 4.50
CA PHE A 556 18.94 2.54 4.20
C PHE A 556 19.78 1.82 5.24
N TYR A 557 19.71 0.47 5.25
CA TYR A 557 20.53 -0.35 6.14
C TYR A 557 21.88 -0.68 5.52
N GLY A 558 22.97 -0.39 6.21
CA GLY A 558 24.32 -0.87 5.87
C GLY A 558 24.72 -2.10 6.67
N TYR A 559 25.70 -2.85 6.18
CA TYR A 559 26.31 -3.96 6.90
C TYR A 559 27.83 -3.83 6.92
N VAL A 560 28.43 -4.11 8.08
CA VAL A 560 29.87 -4.07 8.26
C VAL A 560 30.45 -5.44 7.94
N HIS A 561 31.18 -5.49 6.83
CA HIS A 561 31.84 -6.69 6.34
C HIS A 561 33.16 -6.91 7.09
N ALA A 562 33.48 -8.17 7.35
CA ALA A 562 34.70 -8.55 8.07
C ALA A 562 36.01 -8.36 7.27
N GLN A 563 35.93 -7.82 6.03
CA GLN A 563 37.02 -7.83 5.05
C GLN A 563 38.27 -7.11 5.53
#